data_AF-A0A419FYT5-F1
#
_entry.id   AF-A0A419FYT5-F1
#
_cell.length_a   1.000
_cell.length_b   1.000
_cell.length_c   1.000
_cell.angle_alpha   90.00
_cell.angle_beta   90.00
_cell.angle_gamma   90.00
#
_symmetry.space_group_name_H-M   'P 1'
#
loop_
_entity.id
_entity.type
_entity.pdbx_description
1 polymer ?
#
loop_
_entity_poly.entity_id
_entity_poly.type
_entity_poly.pdbx_seq_one_letter_code
_entity_poly.pdbx_strand_id
1 'polypeptide(L)'
;MAYKIFKIDEGKDNLESRFRLVLDDENIDVIFTRKTFRSVLESLFFSSKRIGSILRLLNKNFPVSVKACRVSLEEKYNDRELVGLLRFYGFKVRKKDCRMDLFQAVKILESRGYEVFGQLEGVPYSSPVFGRN
;
A
#
# COMPACT_ATOMS: atom_id res chain seq x y z
N MET A 1 9.98 -9.24 -26.31
CA MET A 1 9.24 -9.85 -25.20
C MET A 1 7.80 -9.39 -25.19
N ALA A 2 6.92 -10.24 -25.73
CA ALA A 2 5.48 -10.04 -25.66
C ALA A 2 4.91 -10.84 -24.47
N TYR A 3 4.05 -10.20 -23.67
CA TYR A 3 3.32 -10.86 -22.58
C TYR A 3 1.87 -11.05 -23.05
N LYS A 4 1.33 -12.25 -22.89
CA LYS A 4 -0.10 -12.49 -23.09
C LYS A 4 -0.72 -12.93 -21.76
N ILE A 5 -1.78 -12.25 -21.36
CA ILE A 5 -2.53 -12.57 -20.14
C ILE A 5 -3.95 -12.92 -20.54
N PHE A 6 -4.40 -14.10 -20.14
CA PHE A 6 -5.75 -14.60 -20.39
C PHE A 6 -6.48 -14.73 -19.05
N LYS A 7 -7.75 -14.36 -19.01
CA LYS A 7 -8.63 -14.72 -17.89
C LYS A 7 -9.16 -16.13 -18.16
N ILE A 8 -8.91 -17.06 -17.24
CA ILE A 8 -9.28 -18.48 -17.39
C ILE A 8 -10.61 -18.76 -16.69
N ASP A 9 -10.90 -18.04 -15.61
CA ASP A 9 -12.08 -18.28 -14.78
C ASP A 9 -12.58 -16.99 -14.13
N GLU A 10 -13.90 -16.82 -14.09
CA GLU A 10 -14.57 -15.76 -13.35
C GLU A 10 -14.92 -16.29 -11.95
N GLY A 11 -13.97 -16.16 -11.02
CA GLY A 11 -14.26 -16.41 -9.60
C GLY A 11 -15.42 -15.54 -9.11
N LYS A 12 -16.04 -15.92 -7.97
CA LYS A 12 -17.20 -15.20 -7.38
C LYS A 12 -16.97 -13.69 -7.22
N ASP A 13 -15.71 -13.28 -7.05
CA ASP A 13 -15.26 -11.89 -7.17
C ASP A 13 -14.07 -11.77 -8.14
N ASN A 14 -13.87 -10.57 -8.71
CA ASN A 14 -12.75 -10.26 -9.62
C ASN A 14 -11.36 -10.50 -9.01
N LEU A 15 -11.24 -10.57 -7.69
CA LEU A 15 -10.00 -10.90 -6.97
C LEU A 15 -9.66 -12.40 -6.97
N GLU A 16 -10.67 -13.25 -7.14
CA GLU A 16 -10.56 -14.72 -7.18
C GLU A 16 -10.49 -15.25 -8.62
N SER A 17 -10.70 -14.37 -9.60
CA SER A 17 -10.49 -14.72 -11.00
C SER A 17 -9.08 -15.26 -11.24
N ARG A 18 -9.00 -16.36 -12.00
CA ARG A 18 -7.73 -17.00 -12.35
C ARG A 18 -7.25 -16.48 -13.69
N PHE A 19 -5.96 -16.17 -13.78
CA PHE A 19 -5.31 -15.63 -14.96
C PHE A 19 -4.16 -16.55 -15.37
N ARG A 20 -3.99 -16.74 -16.69
CA ARG A 20 -2.83 -17.41 -17.31
C ARG A 20 -1.90 -16.34 -17.85
N LEU A 21 -0.63 -16.37 -17.48
CA LEU A 21 0.41 -15.61 -18.17
C LEU A 21 1.19 -16.58 -19.05
N VAL A 22 1.23 -16.26 -20.35
CA VAL A 22 2.03 -16.98 -21.34
C VAL A 22 3.13 -16.05 -21.85
N LEU A 23 4.35 -16.58 -21.85
CA LEU A 23 5.56 -15.95 -22.40
C LEU A 23 6.15 -16.89 -23.44
N ASP A 24 5.85 -16.59 -24.70
CA ASP A 24 6.26 -17.42 -25.85
C ASP A 24 7.79 -17.54 -25.94
N ASP A 25 8.53 -16.48 -25.56
CA ASP A 25 10.01 -16.44 -25.64
C ASP A 25 10.72 -17.27 -24.54
N GLU A 26 10.04 -17.59 -23.43
CA GLU A 26 10.66 -18.23 -22.24
C GLU A 26 10.02 -19.58 -21.89
N ASN A 27 9.05 -20.05 -22.69
CA ASN A 27 8.23 -21.23 -22.41
C ASN A 27 7.61 -21.21 -21.00
N ILE A 28 7.27 -20.01 -20.51
CA ILE A 28 6.65 -19.83 -19.20
C ILE A 28 5.15 -19.76 -19.39
N ASP A 29 4.46 -20.64 -18.67
CA ASP A 29 3.02 -20.72 -18.61
C ASP A 29 2.59 -20.94 -17.17
N VAL A 30 2.00 -19.89 -16.56
CA VAL A 30 1.65 -19.91 -15.14
C VAL A 30 0.27 -19.37 -14.88
N ILE A 31 -0.38 -19.97 -13.89
CA ILE A 31 -1.71 -19.61 -13.43
C ILE A 31 -1.59 -18.89 -12.08
N PHE A 32 -2.23 -17.74 -11.94
CA PHE A 32 -2.30 -17.00 -10.69
C PHE A 32 -3.67 -16.36 -10.47
N THR A 33 -3.92 -15.92 -9.24
CA THR A 33 -4.99 -14.97 -8.92
C THR A 33 -4.37 -13.60 -8.66
N ARG A 34 -5.19 -12.55 -8.58
CA ARG A 34 -4.67 -11.21 -8.21
C ARG A 34 -3.97 -11.22 -6.83
N LYS A 35 -4.39 -12.07 -5.90
CA LYS A 35 -3.78 -12.23 -4.58
C LYS A 35 -2.42 -12.91 -4.66
N THR A 36 -2.29 -13.98 -5.45
CA THR A 36 -1.06 -14.77 -5.58
C THR A 36 -0.12 -14.29 -6.67
N PHE A 37 -0.54 -13.31 -7.48
CA PHE A 37 0.21 -12.78 -8.63
C PHE A 37 1.68 -12.46 -8.29
N ARG A 38 1.90 -11.70 -7.22
CA ARG A 38 3.25 -11.23 -6.88
C ARG A 38 4.16 -12.38 -6.47
N SER A 39 3.69 -13.25 -5.57
CA SER A 39 4.48 -14.38 -5.09
C SER A 39 4.80 -15.38 -6.21
N VAL A 40 3.84 -15.64 -7.12
CA VAL A 40 4.05 -16.52 -8.27
C VAL A 40 5.14 -15.96 -9.18
N LEU A 41 5.11 -14.66 -9.51
CA LEU A 41 6.15 -14.09 -10.37
C LEU A 41 7.51 -13.96 -9.68
N GLU A 42 7.54 -13.69 -8.38
CA GLU A 42 8.79 -13.71 -7.59
C GLU A 42 9.43 -15.10 -7.58
N SER A 43 8.62 -16.18 -7.49
CA SER A 43 9.14 -17.57 -7.58
C SER A 43 9.71 -17.95 -8.94
N LEU A 44 9.36 -17.21 -10.00
CA LEU A 44 9.93 -17.35 -11.34
C LEU A 44 11.17 -16.45 -11.54
N PHE A 45 11.72 -15.89 -10.46
CA PHE A 45 12.87 -15.00 -10.47
C PHE A 45 12.66 -13.72 -11.31
N PHE A 46 11.42 -13.25 -11.46
CA PHE A 46 11.17 -11.99 -12.17
C PHE A 46 11.60 -10.79 -11.32
N SER A 47 12.29 -9.84 -11.96
CA SER A 47 12.65 -8.59 -11.31
C SER A 47 11.40 -7.76 -10.98
N SER A 48 11.48 -6.93 -9.93
CA SER A 48 10.35 -6.08 -9.51
C SER A 48 9.86 -5.13 -10.62
N LYS A 49 10.77 -4.67 -11.50
CA LYS A 49 10.43 -3.85 -12.67
C LYS A 49 9.58 -4.62 -13.69
N ARG A 50 9.89 -5.90 -13.91
CA ARG A 50 9.15 -6.79 -14.80
C ARG A 50 7.77 -7.13 -14.22
N ILE A 51 7.72 -7.49 -12.94
CA ILE A 51 6.46 -7.73 -12.20
C ILE A 51 5.53 -6.53 -12.31
N GLY A 52 6.03 -5.32 -12.08
CA GLY A 52 5.24 -4.09 -12.18
C GLY A 52 4.76 -3.78 -13.61
N SER A 53 5.43 -4.29 -14.65
CA SER A 53 4.99 -4.12 -16.04
C SER A 53 3.87 -5.10 -16.38
N ILE A 54 3.98 -6.36 -15.93
CA ILE A 54 2.93 -7.37 -16.07
C ILE A 54 1.68 -6.98 -15.28
N LEU A 55 1.84 -6.42 -14.06
CA LEU A 55 0.74 -5.92 -13.24
C LEU A 55 -0.04 -4.80 -13.94
N ARG A 56 0.66 -3.88 -14.61
CA ARG A 56 0.04 -2.81 -15.39
C ARG A 56 -0.76 -3.36 -16.56
N LEU A 57 -0.23 -4.38 -17.26
CA LEU A 57 -0.95 -5.04 -18.35
C LEU A 57 -2.21 -5.76 -17.83
N LEU A 58 -2.10 -6.48 -16.72
CA LEU A 58 -3.22 -7.15 -16.06
C LEU A 58 -4.33 -6.16 -15.68
N ASN A 59 -3.96 -5.02 -15.08
CA ASN A 59 -4.91 -3.97 -14.69
C ASN A 59 -5.55 -3.26 -15.88
N LYS A 60 -4.80 -3.08 -16.98
CA LYS A 60 -5.31 -2.48 -18.21
C LYS A 60 -6.36 -3.36 -18.88
N ASN A 61 -6.09 -4.67 -18.97
CA ASN A 61 -6.95 -5.60 -19.69
C ASN A 61 -8.13 -6.09 -18.84
N PHE A 62 -7.97 -6.17 -17.53
CA PHE A 62 -8.97 -6.72 -16.61
C PHE A 62 -9.15 -5.79 -15.39
N PRO A 63 -9.69 -4.57 -15.57
CA PRO A 63 -9.83 -3.61 -14.48
C PRO A 63 -10.68 -4.17 -13.33
N VAL A 64 -10.26 -3.92 -12.10
CA VAL A 64 -11.06 -4.29 -10.92
C VAL A 64 -12.13 -3.22 -10.75
N SER A 65 -13.40 -3.61 -10.95
CA SER A 65 -14.52 -2.78 -10.52
C SER A 65 -14.45 -2.65 -9.00
N VAL A 66 -14.06 -1.47 -8.51
CA VAL A 66 -14.17 -1.15 -7.09
C VAL A 66 -15.65 -0.90 -6.83
N LYS A 67 -16.39 -1.93 -6.38
CA LYS A 67 -17.71 -1.68 -5.79
C LYS A 67 -17.47 -0.78 -4.59
N ALA A 68 -18.04 0.42 -4.61
CA ALA A 68 -17.97 1.36 -3.51
C ALA A 68 -18.52 0.69 -2.25
N CYS A 69 -17.63 0.21 -1.39
CA CYS A 69 -17.99 -0.31 -0.09
C CYS A 69 -18.40 0.91 0.74
N ARG A 70 -19.69 1.09 1.00
CA ARG A 70 -20.24 2.10 1.93
C ARG A 70 -19.95 1.73 3.38
N VAL A 71 -18.72 1.33 3.66
CA VAL A 71 -18.21 1.20 5.03
C VAL A 71 -17.37 2.44 5.25
N SER A 72 -17.54 3.11 6.39
CA SER A 72 -16.64 4.18 6.83
C SER A 72 -15.21 3.65 6.77
N LEU A 73 -14.48 4.02 5.70
CA LEU A 73 -13.11 3.55 5.47
C LEU A 73 -12.17 4.03 6.57
N GLU A 74 -12.55 5.12 7.26
CA GLU A 74 -11.81 5.77 8.34
C GLU A 74 -11.78 4.92 9.62
N GLU A 75 -12.81 4.12 9.90
CA GLU A 75 -12.86 3.26 11.09
C GLU A 75 -12.15 1.93 10.91
N LYS A 76 -12.03 1.46 9.66
CA LYS A 76 -11.59 0.10 9.35
C LYS A 76 -10.14 -0.01 8.93
N TYR A 77 -9.56 1.05 8.38
CA TYR A 77 -8.19 1.02 7.84
C TYR A 77 -7.38 2.22 8.29
N ASN A 78 -6.18 1.98 8.78
CA ASN A 78 -5.24 3.06 9.07
C ASN A 78 -4.60 3.61 7.77
N ASP A 79 -4.01 4.82 7.85
CA ASP A 79 -3.32 5.48 6.73
C ASP A 79 -2.36 4.54 5.97
N ARG A 80 -1.65 3.67 6.70
CA ARG A 80 -0.64 2.78 6.12
C ARG A 80 -1.28 1.70 5.24
N GLU A 81 -2.40 1.14 5.68
CA GLU A 81 -3.16 0.13 4.94
C GLU A 81 -3.79 0.71 3.68
N LEU A 82 -4.37 1.91 3.77
CA LEU A 82 -4.95 2.62 2.62
C LEU A 82 -3.88 2.98 1.58
N VAL A 83 -2.72 3.48 2.04
CA VAL A 83 -1.56 3.75 1.17
C VAL A 83 -1.07 2.47 0.50
N GLY A 84 -1.00 1.35 1.24
CA GLY A 84 -0.61 0.04 0.72
C GLY A 84 -1.56 -0.46 -0.36
N LEU A 85 -2.86 -0.36 -0.12
CA LEU A 85 -3.91 -0.75 -1.06
C LEU A 85 -3.83 0.04 -2.36
N LEU A 86 -3.73 1.37 -2.27
CA LEU A 86 -3.63 2.23 -3.44
C LEU A 86 -2.36 1.95 -4.27
N ARG A 87 -1.22 1.70 -3.61
CA ARG A 87 0.02 1.31 -4.29
C ARG A 87 -0.09 -0.05 -4.97
N PHE A 88 -0.81 -1.00 -4.36
CA PHE A 88 -1.09 -2.30 -4.97
C PHE A 88 -1.87 -2.16 -6.29
N TYR A 89 -2.81 -1.20 -6.37
CA TYR A 89 -3.51 -0.86 -7.60
C TYR A 89 -2.72 0.03 -8.57
N GLY A 90 -1.48 0.39 -8.24
CA GLY A 90 -0.59 1.15 -9.13
C GLY A 90 -0.69 2.67 -8.98
N PHE A 91 -1.43 3.17 -7.99
CA PHE A 91 -1.49 4.60 -7.71
C PHE A 91 -0.21 5.08 -7.01
N LYS A 92 0.27 6.27 -7.40
CA LYS A 92 1.34 6.97 -6.70
C LYS A 92 0.73 7.78 -5.54
N VAL A 93 0.89 7.28 -4.33
CA VAL A 93 0.41 7.96 -3.12
C VAL A 93 1.56 8.70 -2.45
N ARG A 94 1.39 10.01 -2.27
CA ARG A 94 2.29 10.87 -1.50
C ARG A 94 1.46 11.58 -0.44
N LYS A 95 1.93 11.57 0.81
CA LYS A 95 1.34 12.39 1.87
C LYS A 95 1.74 13.85 1.58
N LYS A 96 0.76 14.69 1.28
CA LYS A 96 1.00 16.12 1.05
C LYS A 96 1.34 16.76 2.40
N ASP A 97 2.47 17.46 2.45
CA ASP A 97 3.03 18.21 3.59
C ASP A 97 2.47 17.84 4.97
N CYS A 98 3.08 16.82 5.59
CA CYS A 98 2.87 16.54 6.99
C CYS A 98 3.86 17.38 7.80
N ARG A 99 3.69 18.71 7.79
CA ARG A 99 4.28 19.55 8.85
C ARG A 99 3.49 19.26 10.10
N MET A 100 3.89 18.21 10.82
CA MET A 100 3.38 17.99 12.15
C MET A 100 3.88 19.18 12.98
N ASP A 101 2.95 19.97 13.47
CA ASP A 101 3.27 21.06 14.39
C ASP A 101 4.03 20.42 15.56
N LEU A 102 5.31 20.79 15.71
CA LEU A 102 6.18 20.24 16.73
C LEU A 102 5.57 20.48 18.12
N PHE A 103 4.81 21.57 18.30
CA PHE A 103 4.09 21.86 19.52
C PHE A 103 2.97 20.85 19.81
N GLN A 104 2.24 20.40 18.79
CA GLN A 104 1.23 19.34 18.95
C GLN A 104 1.87 17.99 19.28
N ALA A 105 3.02 17.69 18.66
CA ALA A 105 3.79 16.49 18.95
C ALA A 105 4.22 16.42 20.43
N VAL A 106 4.77 17.54 20.93
CA VAL A 106 5.19 17.70 22.33
C VAL A 106 4.00 17.49 23.28
N LYS A 107 2.87 18.16 23.04
CA LYS A 107 1.68 18.02 23.89
C LYS A 107 1.13 16.59 23.94
N ILE A 108 1.14 15.87 22.82
CA ILE A 108 0.69 14.48 22.78
C ILE A 108 1.61 13.61 23.63
N LEU A 109 2.93 13.79 23.54
CA LEU A 109 3.89 13.04 24.34
C LEU A 109 3.76 13.35 25.83
N GLU A 110 3.60 14.62 26.20
CA GLU A 110 3.35 15.03 27.58
C GLU A 110 2.06 14.46 28.15
N SER A 111 0.97 14.44 27.36
CA SER A 111 -0.30 13.82 27.77
C SER A 111 -0.19 12.30 28.01
N ARG A 112 0.85 11.67 27.46
CA ARG A 112 1.17 10.24 27.65
C ARG A 112 2.20 10.01 28.76
N GLY A 113 2.58 11.06 29.51
CA GLY A 113 3.49 10.99 30.65
C GLY A 113 4.97 11.01 30.27
N TYR A 114 5.32 11.39 29.03
CA TYR A 114 6.72 11.57 28.64
C TYR A 114 7.17 13.00 28.94
N GLU A 115 8.36 13.13 29.51
CA GLU A 115 9.05 14.41 29.63
C GLU A 115 9.82 14.71 28.33
N VAL A 116 9.70 15.94 27.84
CA VAL A 116 10.31 16.40 26.59
C VAL A 116 11.25 17.56 26.88
N PHE A 117 12.50 17.43 26.43
CA PHE A 117 13.54 18.45 26.60
C PHE A 117 14.25 18.70 25.27
N GLY A 118 14.59 19.95 24.96
CA GLY A 118 15.35 20.28 23.76
C GLY A 118 15.12 21.71 23.26
N GLN A 119 15.09 21.89 21.95
CA GLN A 119 14.74 23.15 21.29
C GLN A 119 13.45 22.97 20.50
N LEU A 120 12.49 23.87 20.71
CA LEU A 120 11.24 23.94 19.97
C LEU A 120 11.22 25.25 19.18
N GLU A 121 11.22 25.16 17.85
CA GLU A 121 11.28 26.32 16.95
C GLU A 121 12.43 27.30 17.25
N GLY A 122 13.58 26.77 17.69
CA GLY A 122 14.78 27.56 18.02
C GLY A 122 14.79 28.15 19.43
N VAL A 123 13.76 27.91 20.23
CA VAL A 123 13.70 28.33 21.64
C VAL A 123 13.95 27.12 22.54
N PRO A 124 14.76 27.22 23.60
CA PRO A 124 14.88 26.17 24.61
C PRO A 124 13.51 25.78 25.18
N TYR A 125 13.20 24.49 25.19
CA TYR A 125 11.96 23.92 25.71
C TYR A 125 12.27 22.81 26.72
N SER A 126 11.50 22.82 27.81
CA SER A 126 11.44 21.73 28.79
C SER A 126 10.00 21.54 29.22
N SER A 127 9.54 20.29 29.29
CA SER A 127 8.22 19.98 29.80
C SER A 127 7.97 20.65 31.15
N PRO A 128 6.77 21.21 31.38
CA PRO A 128 6.43 21.76 32.68
C PRO A 128 6.51 20.64 33.70
N VAL A 129 7.29 20.87 34.76
CA VAL A 129 7.38 19.93 35.88
C VAL A 129 5.98 19.84 36.49
N PHE A 130 5.28 18.74 36.24
CA PHE A 130 4.06 18.44 36.97
C PHE A 130 4.45 18.21 38.42
N GLY A 131 4.33 19.27 39.21
CA GLY A 131 4.54 19.24 40.64
C GLY A 131 3.68 18.13 41.24
N ARG A 132 4.36 17.20 41.92
CA ARG A 132 3.75 16.44 43.01
C ARG A 132 3.17 17.47 43.98
N ASN A 133 1.85 17.56 44.05
CA ASN A 133 1.18 17.94 45.29
C ASN A 133 1.07 16.69 46.15
#